data_AF-A0AAE5QDI1-F1
#
_entry.id   AF-A0AAE5QDI1-F1
#
_cell.length_a   1.000
_cell.length_b   1.000
_cell.length_c   1.000
_cell.angle_alpha   90.00
_cell.angle_beta   90.00
_cell.angle_gamma   90.00
#
_symmetry.space_group_name_H-M   'P 1'
#
loop_
_entity.id
_entity.type
_entity.pdbx_description
1 polymer ?
#
loop_
_entity_poly.entity_id
_entity_poly.type
_entity_poly.pdbx_seq_one_letter_code
_entity_poly.pdbx_strand_id
1 'polypeptide(L)'
;METKNRTLVNRLEEILEKNRDAQKGYAKAAENAKDHNLKAYFQNKSGERGTFNQILHKELVASYDEIDNDGSFTGTLHRAWMDVKAFFSGDNDESMLEEAIRGDKAAVEEYEEVLNESQLPSNVALVIREQLVKIRTDLNKVKSMEDLIS
;
A
#
# COMPACT_ATOMS: atom_id res chain seq x y z
N MET A 1 -16.06 -2.15 -24.14
CA MET A 1 -14.91 -1.31 -23.71
C MET A 1 -15.12 -0.75 -22.32
N GLU A 2 -16.31 -0.23 -21.99
CA GLU A 2 -16.68 0.25 -20.64
C GLU A 2 -16.44 -0.76 -19.51
N THR A 3 -16.73 -2.06 -19.73
CA THR A 3 -16.57 -3.07 -18.68
C THR A 3 -15.11 -3.28 -18.25
N LYS A 4 -14.16 -3.23 -19.21
CA LYS A 4 -12.73 -3.40 -18.92
C LYS A 4 -12.14 -2.16 -18.23
N ASN A 5 -12.55 -0.97 -18.66
CA ASN A 5 -12.13 0.28 -18.01
C ASN A 5 -12.63 0.34 -16.57
N ARG A 6 -13.90 -0.04 -16.32
CA ARG A 6 -14.45 -0.13 -14.97
C ARG A 6 -13.73 -1.17 -14.10
N THR A 7 -13.29 -2.29 -14.68
CA THR A 7 -12.43 -3.24 -13.96
C THR A 7 -11.08 -2.61 -13.59
N LEU A 8 -10.43 -1.89 -14.51
CA LEU A 8 -9.15 -1.23 -14.24
C LEU A 8 -9.26 -0.13 -13.17
N VAL A 9 -10.27 0.74 -13.28
CA VAL A 9 -10.56 1.78 -12.28
C VAL A 9 -10.74 1.15 -10.90
N ASN A 10 -11.57 0.11 -10.79
CA ASN A 10 -11.74 -0.62 -9.53
C ASN A 10 -10.41 -1.12 -8.98
N ARG A 11 -9.54 -1.72 -9.83
CA ARG A 11 -8.21 -2.22 -9.42
C ARG A 11 -7.30 -1.11 -8.87
N LEU A 12 -7.37 0.09 -9.46
CA LEU A 12 -6.62 1.26 -9.02
C LEU A 12 -7.18 1.85 -7.72
N GLU A 13 -8.50 1.84 -7.55
CA GLU A 13 -9.15 2.17 -6.27
C GLU A 13 -8.69 1.19 -5.16
N GLU A 14 -8.53 -0.11 -5.45
CA GLU A 14 -8.00 -1.06 -4.46
C GLU A 14 -6.59 -0.71 -4.00
N ILE A 15 -5.73 -0.23 -4.91
CA ILE A 15 -4.37 0.22 -4.55
C ILE A 15 -4.44 1.43 -3.61
N LEU A 16 -5.37 2.36 -3.87
CA LEU A 16 -5.56 3.51 -2.99
C LEU A 16 -6.04 3.07 -1.60
N GLU A 17 -7.06 2.22 -1.53
CA GLU A 17 -7.56 1.69 -0.25
C GLU A 17 -6.45 0.98 0.54
N LYS A 18 -5.65 0.14 -0.12
CA LYS A 18 -4.53 -0.55 0.53
C LYS A 18 -3.45 0.39 1.01
N ASN A 19 -3.14 1.45 0.28
CA ASN A 19 -2.22 2.47 0.79
C ASN A 19 -2.80 3.19 2.02
N ARG A 20 -4.11 3.46 2.06
CA ARG A 20 -4.78 4.06 3.23
C ARG A 20 -4.78 3.11 4.43
N ASP A 21 -5.04 1.82 4.21
CA ASP A 21 -4.99 0.81 5.27
C ASP A 21 -3.55 0.58 5.74
N ALA A 22 -2.57 0.58 4.84
CA ALA A 22 -1.15 0.46 5.19
C ALA A 22 -0.74 1.62 6.07
N GLN A 23 -1.12 2.85 5.69
CA GLN A 23 -0.84 4.04 6.48
C GLN A 23 -1.35 3.90 7.91
N LYS A 24 -2.59 3.40 8.09
CA LYS A 24 -3.19 3.18 9.41
C LYS A 24 -2.50 2.04 10.16
N GLY A 25 -2.25 0.91 9.51
CA GLY A 25 -1.56 -0.25 10.09
C GLY A 25 -0.16 0.10 10.60
N TYR A 26 0.63 0.79 9.77
CA TYR A 26 1.95 1.28 10.13
C TYR A 26 1.92 2.33 11.25
N ALA A 27 0.95 3.26 11.22
CA ALA A 27 0.77 4.20 12.32
C ALA A 27 0.48 3.47 13.64
N LYS A 28 -0.36 2.43 13.58
CA LYS A 28 -0.67 1.62 14.75
C LYS A 28 0.53 0.81 15.25
N ALA A 29 1.29 0.21 14.35
CA ALA A 29 2.52 -0.50 14.68
C ALA A 29 3.53 0.44 15.39
N ALA A 30 3.68 1.67 14.90
CA ALA A 30 4.53 2.67 15.54
C ALA A 30 4.08 3.08 16.95
N GLU A 31 2.77 3.08 17.24
CA GLU A 31 2.26 3.34 18.59
C GLU A 31 2.64 2.24 19.57
N ASN A 32 2.67 0.98 19.12
CA ASN A 32 2.85 -0.19 19.98
C ASN A 32 4.30 -0.72 20.01
N ALA A 33 5.13 -0.34 19.04
CA ALA A 33 6.53 -0.74 18.96
C ALA A 33 7.32 -0.31 20.19
N LYS A 34 8.04 -1.26 20.80
CA LYS A 34 8.90 -1.03 21.97
C LYS A 34 10.31 -0.62 21.55
N ASP A 35 10.83 -1.20 20.48
CA ASP A 35 12.11 -0.83 19.89
C ASP A 35 12.02 0.52 19.17
N HIS A 36 12.96 1.41 19.47
CA HIS A 36 12.98 2.77 18.92
C HIS A 36 13.21 2.80 17.41
N ASN A 37 14.00 1.86 16.87
CA ASN A 37 14.27 1.80 15.43
C ASN A 37 13.06 1.28 14.67
N LEU A 38 12.37 0.26 15.19
CA LEU A 38 11.13 -0.26 14.59
C LEU A 38 10.00 0.76 14.66
N LYS A 39 9.89 1.50 15.77
CA LYS A 39 8.96 2.63 15.86
C LYS A 39 9.21 3.66 14.77
N ALA A 40 10.46 4.11 14.61
CA ALA A 40 10.81 5.08 13.57
C ALA A 40 10.58 4.51 12.15
N TYR A 41 10.88 3.24 11.93
CA TYR A 41 10.61 2.53 10.69
C TYR A 41 9.12 2.56 10.34
N PHE A 42 8.25 2.15 11.26
CA PHE A 42 6.80 2.15 11.06
C PHE A 42 6.24 3.56 10.85
N GLN A 43 6.74 4.58 11.56
CA GLN A 43 6.34 5.97 11.32
C GLN A 43 6.68 6.44 9.89
N ASN A 44 7.89 6.15 9.44
CA ASN A 44 8.31 6.48 8.07
C ASN A 44 7.44 5.76 7.04
N LYS A 45 7.14 4.47 7.26
CA LYS A 45 6.27 3.70 6.38
C LYS A 45 4.83 4.21 6.34
N SER A 46 4.29 4.65 7.46
CA SER A 46 2.96 5.29 7.49
C SER A 46 2.92 6.54 6.61
N GLY A 47 3.91 7.43 6.75
CA GLY A 47 3.99 8.66 5.95
C GLY A 47 4.20 8.39 4.46
N GLU A 48 5.02 7.40 4.11
CA GLU A 48 5.23 6.96 2.74
C GLU A 48 3.94 6.49 2.08
N ARG A 49 3.18 5.63 2.76
CA ARG A 49 1.90 5.10 2.25
C ARG A 49 0.85 6.21 2.07
N GLY A 50 0.82 7.19 2.95
CA GLY A 50 0.00 8.39 2.78
C GLY A 50 0.39 9.21 1.55
N THR A 51 1.71 9.40 1.34
CA THR A 51 2.24 10.13 0.17
C THR A 51 1.93 9.40 -1.13
N PHE A 52 2.04 8.07 -1.16
CA PHE A 52 1.67 7.25 -2.30
C PHE A 52 0.20 7.41 -2.67
N ASN A 53 -0.68 7.38 -1.67
CA ASN A 53 -2.12 7.55 -1.87
C ASN A 53 -2.43 8.92 -2.48
N GLN A 54 -1.83 10.00 -1.95
CA GLN A 54 -2.04 11.36 -2.45
C GLN A 54 -1.59 11.53 -3.91
N ILE A 55 -0.39 11.05 -4.25
CA ILE A 55 0.15 11.17 -5.61
C ILE A 55 -0.69 10.35 -6.59
N LEU A 56 -1.01 9.09 -6.24
CA LEU A 56 -1.79 8.24 -7.12
C LEU A 56 -3.20 8.78 -7.32
N HIS A 57 -3.90 9.18 -6.24
CA HIS A 57 -5.27 9.72 -6.34
C HIS A 57 -5.32 10.94 -7.25
N LYS A 58 -4.36 11.86 -7.13
CA LYS A 58 -4.25 13.03 -8.02
C LYS A 58 -4.14 12.63 -9.49
N GLU A 59 -3.28 11.65 -9.81
CA GLU A 59 -3.14 11.18 -11.19
C GLU A 59 -4.39 10.44 -11.69
N LEU A 60 -5.08 9.71 -10.83
CA LEU A 60 -6.33 9.02 -11.19
C LEU A 60 -7.44 10.00 -11.52
N VAL A 61 -7.69 11.01 -10.68
CA VAL A 61 -8.68 12.07 -10.94
C VAL A 61 -8.37 12.81 -12.25
N ALA A 62 -7.09 13.00 -12.58
CA ALA A 62 -6.69 13.64 -13.83
C ALA A 62 -6.86 12.72 -15.07
N SER A 63 -6.93 11.41 -14.88
CA SER A 63 -6.91 10.41 -15.96
C SER A 63 -8.25 9.71 -16.19
N TYR A 64 -9.15 9.72 -15.20
CA TYR A 64 -10.42 9.00 -15.22
C TYR A 64 -11.54 9.88 -14.67
N ASP A 65 -12.59 10.08 -15.47
CA ASP A 65 -13.78 10.85 -15.08
C ASP A 65 -14.60 10.13 -14.00
N GLU A 66 -14.41 8.82 -13.82
CA GLU A 66 -15.14 8.00 -12.85
C GLU A 66 -14.59 8.07 -11.41
N ILE A 67 -13.39 8.64 -11.22
CA ILE A 67 -12.77 8.78 -9.89
C ILE A 67 -13.23 10.09 -9.26
N ASP A 68 -13.94 10.00 -8.12
CA ASP A 68 -14.40 11.17 -7.41
C ASP A 68 -13.26 11.94 -6.71
N ASN A 69 -13.39 13.28 -6.73
CA ASN A 69 -12.45 14.21 -6.09
C ASN A 69 -12.49 14.15 -4.56
N ASP A 70 -13.56 13.64 -3.97
CA ASP A 70 -13.76 13.61 -2.52
C ASP A 70 -13.04 12.42 -1.83
N GLY A 71 -12.41 11.54 -2.61
CA GLY A 71 -11.69 10.38 -2.10
C GLY A 71 -12.61 9.27 -1.57
N SER A 72 -13.89 9.29 -1.97
CA SER A 72 -14.82 8.18 -1.83
C SER A 72 -14.64 7.22 -3.00
N PHE A 73 -14.15 6.01 -2.72
CA PHE A 73 -14.12 4.94 -3.72
C PHE A 73 -15.54 4.41 -3.87
N THR A 74 -16.08 4.52 -5.09
CA THR A 74 -17.47 4.10 -5.37
C THR A 74 -17.56 2.59 -5.59
N GLY A 75 -16.42 1.92 -5.76
CA GLY A 75 -16.31 0.47 -5.80
C GLY A 75 -16.79 -0.17 -4.50
N THR A 76 -17.70 -1.12 -4.63
CA THR A 76 -18.08 -2.08 -3.56
C THR A 76 -16.88 -2.97 -3.22
N LEU A 77 -15.77 -2.39 -2.77
CA LEU A 77 -14.55 -3.12 -2.52
C LEU A 77 -14.57 -3.67 -1.10
N HIS A 78 -15.38 -4.71 -0.92
CA HIS A 78 -15.34 -5.52 0.30
C HIS A 78 -14.11 -6.43 0.28
N ARG A 79 -12.90 -5.88 0.49
CA ARG A 79 -11.72 -6.70 0.84
C ARG A 79 -10.88 -6.03 1.93
N ALA A 80 -11.10 -6.48 3.16
CA ALA A 80 -10.20 -6.27 4.28
C ALA A 80 -8.91 -7.06 4.03
N TRP A 81 -7.80 -6.38 3.72
CA TRP A 81 -6.59 -7.07 3.24
C TRP A 81 -5.38 -7.03 4.17
N MET A 82 -5.02 -5.87 4.74
CA MET A 82 -4.20 -5.95 5.95
C MET A 82 -5.13 -6.41 7.05
N ASP A 83 -4.79 -7.52 7.68
CA ASP A 83 -5.39 -7.85 8.96
C ASP A 83 -4.86 -6.81 9.96
N VAL A 84 -5.39 -5.59 9.90
CA VAL A 84 -5.01 -4.52 10.83
C VAL A 84 -5.30 -5.01 12.26
N LYS A 85 -6.25 -5.95 12.43
CA LYS A 85 -6.47 -6.70 13.68
C LYS A 85 -5.25 -7.51 14.12
N ALA A 86 -4.45 -8.06 13.22
CA ALA A 86 -3.18 -8.70 13.55
C ALA A 86 -2.18 -7.69 14.16
N PHE A 87 -2.13 -6.46 13.64
CA PHE A 87 -1.39 -5.37 14.31
C PHE A 87 -1.99 -4.98 15.66
N PHE A 88 -3.30 -5.15 15.87
CA PHE A 88 -3.95 -4.96 17.17
C PHE A 88 -3.68 -6.12 18.16
N SER A 89 -3.26 -7.31 17.70
CA SER A 89 -2.99 -8.49 18.54
C SER A 89 -1.50 -8.84 18.68
N GLY A 90 -0.60 -8.15 17.98
CA GLY A 90 0.83 -8.39 18.07
C GLY A 90 1.40 -7.96 19.42
N ASP A 91 1.63 -8.92 20.32
CA ASP A 91 2.20 -8.66 21.66
C ASP A 91 3.71 -8.32 21.64
N ASN A 92 4.37 -8.44 20.47
CA ASN A 92 5.79 -8.12 20.27
C ASN A 92 6.09 -7.47 18.90
N ASP A 93 7.24 -6.79 18.82
CA ASP A 93 7.63 -5.99 17.66
C ASP A 93 7.94 -6.82 16.40
N GLU A 94 8.40 -8.05 16.59
CA GLU A 94 8.72 -9.00 15.53
C GLU A 94 7.47 -9.39 14.74
N SER A 95 6.39 -9.78 15.42
CA SER A 95 5.13 -10.10 14.77
C SER A 95 4.54 -8.91 14.01
N MET A 96 4.69 -7.67 14.50
CA MET A 96 4.28 -6.49 13.75
C MET A 96 5.12 -6.28 12.49
N LEU A 97 6.42 -6.59 12.54
CA LEU A 97 7.31 -6.51 11.38
C LEU A 97 6.98 -7.57 10.34
N GLU A 98 6.75 -8.82 10.75
CA GLU A 98 6.34 -9.91 9.86
C GLU A 98 5.03 -9.58 9.13
N GLU A 99 4.04 -9.04 9.85
CA GLU A 99 2.77 -8.62 9.27
C GLU A 99 2.93 -7.47 8.27
N ALA A 100 3.82 -6.51 8.56
CA ALA A 100 4.18 -5.45 7.63
C ALA A 100 4.81 -6.02 6.35
N ILE A 101 5.74 -6.98 6.47
CA ILE A 101 6.39 -7.63 5.32
C ILE A 101 5.38 -8.41 4.49
N ARG A 102 4.45 -9.13 5.13
CA ARG A 102 3.38 -9.87 4.47
C ARG A 102 2.48 -8.93 3.66
N GLY A 103 2.07 -7.81 4.25
CA GLY A 103 1.29 -6.77 3.57
C GLY A 103 2.03 -6.14 2.39
N ASP A 104 3.31 -5.80 2.57
CA ASP A 104 4.14 -5.20 1.51
C ASP A 104 4.37 -6.17 0.34
N LYS A 105 4.54 -7.48 0.60
CA LYS A 105 4.65 -8.52 -0.45
C LYS A 105 3.35 -8.62 -1.27
N ALA A 106 2.21 -8.65 -0.60
CA ALA A 106 0.92 -8.69 -1.30
C ALA A 106 0.69 -7.42 -2.13
N ALA A 107 1.07 -6.25 -1.62
CA ALA A 107 1.02 -5.02 -2.40
C ALA A 107 1.90 -5.09 -3.66
N VAL A 108 3.09 -5.71 -3.59
CA VAL A 108 3.95 -5.90 -4.77
C VAL A 108 3.24 -6.69 -5.88
N GLU A 109 2.61 -7.81 -5.54
CA GLU A 109 1.89 -8.66 -6.51
C GLU A 109 0.80 -7.87 -7.23
N GLU A 110 0.00 -7.11 -6.48
CA GLU A 110 -1.12 -6.35 -7.03
C GLU A 110 -0.67 -5.19 -7.93
N TYR A 111 0.42 -4.50 -7.54
CA TYR A 111 1.00 -3.44 -8.36
C TYR A 111 1.53 -4.02 -9.68
N GLU A 112 2.18 -5.18 -9.64
CA GLU A 112 2.65 -5.88 -10.85
C GLU A 112 1.49 -6.26 -11.77
N GLU A 113 0.42 -6.82 -11.19
CA GLU A 113 -0.74 -7.19 -11.97
C GLU A 113 -1.45 -5.96 -12.60
N VAL A 114 -1.51 -4.82 -11.92
CA VAL A 114 -2.06 -3.58 -12.50
C VAL A 114 -1.17 -3.04 -13.62
N LEU A 115 0.14 -3.14 -13.48
CA LEU A 115 1.08 -2.71 -14.53
C LEU A 115 1.01 -3.55 -15.81
N ASN A 116 0.43 -4.74 -15.75
CA ASN A 116 0.17 -5.60 -16.90
C ASN A 116 -1.10 -5.21 -17.68
N GLU A 117 -1.88 -4.25 -17.19
CA GLU A 117 -3.12 -3.82 -17.82
C GLU A 117 -2.86 -2.95 -19.05
N SER A 118 -3.29 -3.44 -20.21
CA SER A 118 -3.04 -2.79 -21.53
C SER A 118 -3.63 -1.39 -21.69
N GLN A 119 -4.61 -1.01 -20.86
CA GLN A 119 -5.30 0.27 -20.95
C GLN A 119 -4.82 1.30 -19.90
N LEU A 120 -3.76 0.99 -19.15
CA LEU A 120 -3.25 1.87 -18.10
C LEU A 120 -2.58 3.12 -18.72
N PRO A 121 -3.05 4.34 -18.40
CA PRO A 121 -2.43 5.58 -18.83
C PRO A 121 -0.97 5.66 -18.40
N SER A 122 -0.11 6.24 -19.24
CA SER A 122 1.34 6.22 -19.02
C SER A 122 1.79 6.97 -17.76
N ASN A 123 1.09 8.05 -17.39
CA ASN A 123 1.33 8.81 -16.17
C ASN A 123 0.97 7.98 -14.92
N VAL A 124 -0.18 7.30 -14.92
CA VAL A 124 -0.57 6.41 -13.82
C VAL A 124 0.41 5.24 -13.72
N ALA A 125 0.79 4.64 -14.85
CA ALA A 125 1.76 3.55 -14.88
C ALA A 125 3.14 3.97 -14.34
N LEU A 126 3.57 5.22 -14.55
CA LEU A 126 4.79 5.76 -13.99
C LEU A 126 4.72 5.79 -12.45
N VAL A 127 3.66 6.37 -11.90
CA VAL A 127 3.45 6.45 -10.45
C VAL A 127 3.40 5.07 -9.80
N ILE A 128 2.64 4.13 -10.38
CA ILE A 128 2.57 2.75 -9.86
C ILE A 128 3.96 2.08 -9.89
N ARG A 129 4.77 2.28 -10.95
CA ARG A 129 6.15 1.74 -11.01
C ARG A 129 7.06 2.33 -9.95
N GLU A 130 7.02 3.65 -9.74
CA GLU A 130 7.85 4.33 -8.73
C GLU A 130 7.54 3.81 -7.32
N GLN A 131 6.25 3.69 -7.00
CA GLN A 131 5.80 3.13 -5.74
C GLN A 131 6.20 1.65 -5.59
N LEU A 132 6.02 0.83 -6.63
CA LEU A 132 6.43 -0.59 -6.64
C LEU A 132 7.94 -0.76 -6.37
N VAL A 133 8.78 0.02 -7.06
CA VAL A 133 10.24 0.00 -6.85
C VAL A 133 10.59 0.35 -5.41
N LYS A 134 9.89 1.34 -4.84
CA LYS A 134 10.11 1.77 -3.47
C LYS A 134 9.70 0.69 -2.45
N ILE A 135 8.55 0.05 -2.63
CA ILE A 135 8.09 -1.06 -1.77
C ILE A 135 9.09 -2.22 -1.81
N ARG A 136 9.51 -2.64 -3.01
CA ARG A 136 10.53 -3.70 -3.19
C ARG A 136 11.86 -3.35 -2.53
N THR A 137 12.29 -2.10 -2.67
CA THR A 137 13.54 -1.63 -2.06
C THR A 137 13.48 -1.74 -0.55
N ASP A 138 12.35 -1.39 0.06
CA ASP A 138 12.22 -1.43 1.51
C ASP A 138 12.01 -2.86 2.03
N LEU A 139 11.30 -3.73 1.30
CA LEU A 139 11.26 -5.17 1.59
C LEU A 139 12.67 -5.79 1.62
N ASN A 140 13.55 -5.40 0.70
CA ASN A 140 14.93 -5.88 0.69
C ASN A 140 15.73 -5.38 1.90
N LYS A 141 15.50 -4.14 2.33
CA LYS A 141 16.15 -3.61 3.55
C LYS A 141 15.69 -4.33 4.81
N VAL A 142 14.39 -4.62 4.91
CA VAL A 142 13.82 -5.30 6.09
C VAL A 142 14.35 -6.73 6.20
N LYS A 143 14.46 -7.48 5.09
CA LYS A 143 15.10 -8.80 5.11
C LYS A 143 16.52 -8.75 5.68
N SER A 144 17.30 -7.74 5.30
CA SER A 144 18.64 -7.52 5.86
C SER A 144 18.62 -7.14 7.35
N MET A 145 17.52 -6.60 7.87
CA MET A 145 17.34 -6.33 9.31
C MET A 145 16.90 -7.59 10.07
N GLU A 146 16.02 -8.41 9.51
CA GLU A 146 15.65 -9.73 10.08
C GLU A 146 16.89 -10.62 10.24
N ASP A 147 17.74 -10.69 9.21
CA ASP A 147 19.00 -11.46 9.24
C ASP A 147 20.00 -10.98 10.31
N LEU A 148 19.87 -9.75 10.83
CA LEU A 148 20.74 -9.18 11.87
C LEU A 148 20.20 -9.40 13.29
N ILE A 149 18.92 -9.74 13.44
CA ILE A 149 18.24 -9.91 14.72
C ILE A 149 17.98 -11.40 15.02
N SER A 150 17.98 -12.26 13.99
CA SER A 150 17.98 -13.74 14.10
C SER A 150 19.32 -14.32 14.56
#